data_AF-A0A936PX56-F1
#
_entry.id   AF-A0A936PX56-F1
#
_cell.length_a   1.000
_cell.length_b   1.000
_cell.length_c   1.000
_cell.angle_alpha   90.00
_cell.angle_beta   90.00
_cell.angle_gamma   90.00
#
_symmetry.space_group_name_H-M   'P 1'
#
loop_
_entity.id
_entity.type
_entity.pdbx_description
1 polymer ?
#
loop_
_entity_poly.entity_id
_entity_poly.type
_entity_poly.pdbx_seq_one_letter_code
_entity_poly.pdbx_strand_id
1 'polypeptide(L)'
;MKKLNDESGVALTLISARVLKNRTQGRADAKPVRDDVEAGETLLNTENSKLRGVLDQRIGQTNEVNFRQSELASALRELNLRVTLKVDRDLTDPRYRAVFVKTPNEAIRTMTNDELSRYTHGVLAQLAAEPSFASVPTAEVADALANFDDACATRETLYAQESAARGAVHSARLSLIQIINLAFPRLTVIYPKQKALVESFFYKPAKGDLVD
;
A
#
# COMPACT_ATOMS: atom_id res chain seq x y z
N MET A 1 -27.15 -23.49 -9.37
CA MET A 1 -25.75 -23.12 -9.11
C MET A 1 -25.69 -21.61 -8.97
N LYS A 2 -25.15 -21.07 -7.86
CA LYS A 2 -25.01 -19.62 -7.71
C LYS A 2 -23.79 -19.20 -8.54
N LYS A 3 -23.93 -18.20 -9.41
CA LYS A 3 -22.80 -17.64 -10.15
C LYS A 3 -21.85 -16.94 -9.17
N LEU A 4 -20.55 -16.97 -9.46
CA LEU A 4 -19.63 -16.06 -8.80
C LEU A 4 -20.01 -14.62 -9.18
N ASN A 5 -19.95 -13.73 -8.21
CA ASN A 5 -20.25 -12.31 -8.35
C ASN A 5 -19.03 -11.46 -7.97
N ASP A 6 -19.10 -10.15 -8.19
CA ASP A 6 -17.98 -9.23 -7.98
C ASP A 6 -17.56 -9.11 -6.50
N GLU A 7 -18.44 -9.50 -5.58
CA GLU A 7 -18.17 -9.59 -4.13
C GLU A 7 -17.30 -10.81 -3.77
N SER A 8 -17.17 -11.79 -4.67
CA SER A 8 -16.36 -12.99 -4.41
C SER A 8 -14.88 -12.64 -4.30
N GLY A 9 -14.27 -12.80 -3.13
CA GLY A 9 -12.86 -12.51 -2.89
C GLY A 9 -11.89 -13.35 -3.74
N VAL A 10 -10.60 -13.00 -3.71
CA VAL A 10 -9.52 -13.72 -4.42
C VAL A 10 -9.49 -15.20 -4.02
N ALA A 11 -9.59 -15.49 -2.72
CA ALA A 11 -9.54 -16.86 -2.21
C ALA A 11 -10.67 -17.74 -2.78
N LEU A 12 -11.92 -17.27 -2.71
CA LEU A 12 -13.08 -18.00 -3.23
C LEU A 12 -13.01 -18.21 -4.75
N THR A 13 -12.51 -17.21 -5.48
CA THR A 13 -12.33 -17.28 -6.94
C THR A 13 -11.31 -18.37 -7.30
N LEU A 14 -10.16 -18.41 -6.61
CA LEU A 14 -9.13 -19.44 -6.80
C LEU A 14 -9.60 -20.84 -6.40
N ILE A 15 -10.36 -20.97 -5.30
CA ILE A 15 -10.97 -22.24 -4.88
C ILE A 15 -11.90 -22.76 -5.99
N SER A 16 -12.76 -21.89 -6.53
CA SER A 16 -13.70 -22.25 -7.59
C SER A 16 -12.98 -22.68 -8.87
N ALA A 17 -11.92 -21.95 -9.27
CA ALA A 17 -11.07 -22.32 -10.39
C ALA A 17 -10.41 -23.69 -10.19
N ARG A 18 -9.82 -23.94 -9.01
CA ARG A 18 -9.19 -25.21 -8.66
C ARG A 18 -10.16 -26.39 -8.72
N VAL A 19 -11.37 -26.22 -8.17
CA VAL A 19 -12.41 -27.26 -8.22
C VAL A 19 -12.77 -27.59 -9.66
N LEU A 20 -13.03 -26.57 -10.48
CA LEU A 20 -13.37 -26.75 -11.90
C LEU A 20 -12.24 -27.43 -12.67
N LYS A 21 -10.99 -27.00 -12.47
CA LYS A 21 -9.79 -27.59 -13.09
C LYS A 21 -9.62 -29.06 -12.72
N ASN A 22 -9.68 -29.38 -11.43
CA ASN A 22 -9.49 -30.76 -10.95
C ASN A 22 -10.58 -31.69 -11.46
N ARG A 23 -11.83 -31.24 -11.44
CA ARG A 23 -12.96 -32.09 -11.86
C ARG A 23 -13.04 -32.27 -13.39
N THR A 24 -12.40 -31.40 -14.17
CA THR A 24 -12.28 -31.52 -15.63
C THR A 24 -10.99 -32.23 -16.08
N GLN A 25 -10.04 -32.50 -15.18
CA GLN A 25 -8.72 -33.05 -15.52
C GLN A 25 -8.76 -34.38 -16.28
N GLY A 26 -9.65 -35.30 -15.88
CA GLY A 26 -9.79 -36.63 -16.52
C GLY A 26 -10.59 -36.65 -17.82
N ARG A 27 -10.94 -35.48 -18.40
CA ARG A 27 -11.84 -35.39 -19.55
C ARG A 27 -11.20 -34.61 -20.68
N ALA A 28 -10.79 -35.32 -21.73
CA ALA A 28 -10.11 -34.72 -22.89
C ALA A 28 -10.95 -33.62 -23.55
N ASP A 29 -12.26 -33.82 -23.70
CA ASP A 29 -13.15 -32.86 -24.35
C ASP A 29 -13.30 -31.55 -23.55
N ALA A 30 -13.06 -31.59 -22.24
CA ALA A 30 -13.10 -30.42 -21.36
C ALA A 30 -11.76 -29.67 -21.30
N LYS A 31 -10.71 -30.15 -21.99
CA LYS A 31 -9.38 -29.54 -22.00
C LYS A 31 -9.39 -28.03 -22.30
N PRO A 32 -10.09 -27.53 -23.32
CA PRO A 32 -10.08 -26.09 -23.61
C PRO A 32 -10.62 -25.23 -22.45
N VAL A 33 -11.65 -25.72 -21.75
CA VAL A 33 -12.20 -25.02 -20.57
C VAL A 33 -11.21 -25.02 -19.42
N ARG A 34 -10.52 -26.16 -19.22
CA ARG A 34 -9.50 -26.31 -18.19
C ARG A 34 -8.31 -25.37 -18.44
N ASP A 35 -7.83 -25.33 -19.68
CA ASP A 35 -6.66 -24.53 -20.05
C ASP A 35 -6.96 -23.02 -19.87
N ASP A 36 -8.17 -22.55 -20.21
CA ASP A 36 -8.61 -21.17 -19.96
C ASP A 36 -8.65 -20.84 -18.45
N VAL A 37 -9.16 -21.77 -17.63
CA VAL A 37 -9.22 -21.61 -16.16
C VAL A 37 -7.82 -21.58 -15.56
N GLU A 38 -6.91 -22.43 -16.03
CA GLU A 38 -5.52 -22.48 -15.58
C GLU A 38 -4.74 -21.22 -15.95
N ALA A 39 -4.94 -20.68 -17.15
CA ALA A 39 -4.37 -19.40 -17.56
C ALA A 39 -4.88 -18.25 -16.67
N GLY A 40 -6.19 -18.22 -16.39
CA GLY A 40 -6.77 -17.21 -15.49
C GLY A 40 -6.31 -17.33 -14.03
N GLU A 41 -6.19 -18.56 -13.51
CA GLU A 41 -5.63 -18.83 -12.17
C GLU A 41 -4.18 -18.34 -12.08
N THR A 42 -3.38 -18.61 -13.10
CA THR A 42 -1.98 -18.17 -13.19
C THR A 42 -1.89 -16.65 -13.18
N LEU A 43 -2.66 -15.96 -14.02
CA LEU A 43 -2.69 -14.50 -14.06
C LEU A 43 -3.08 -13.90 -12.70
N LEU A 44 -4.16 -14.39 -12.08
CA LEU A 44 -4.60 -13.87 -10.78
C LEU A 44 -3.53 -14.09 -9.69
N ASN A 45 -2.88 -15.26 -9.67
CA ASN A 45 -1.79 -15.51 -8.73
C ASN A 45 -0.58 -14.60 -8.97
N THR A 46 -0.21 -14.36 -10.22
CA THR A 46 0.89 -13.45 -10.58
C THR A 46 0.60 -12.03 -10.12
N GLU A 47 -0.58 -11.48 -10.44
CA GLU A 47 -0.94 -10.12 -10.02
C GLU A 47 -1.06 -10.01 -8.50
N ASN A 48 -1.60 -11.02 -7.83
CA ASN A 48 -1.68 -11.04 -6.36
C ASN A 48 -0.29 -11.10 -5.71
N SER A 49 0.66 -11.80 -6.33
CA SER A 49 2.05 -11.86 -5.84
C SER A 49 2.77 -10.52 -6.02
N LYS A 50 2.54 -9.83 -7.16
CA LYS A 50 3.04 -8.46 -7.37
C LYS A 50 2.49 -7.49 -6.33
N LEU A 51 1.17 -7.54 -6.06
CA LEU A 51 0.54 -6.71 -5.03
C LEU A 51 1.18 -6.93 -3.66
N ARG A 52 1.42 -8.19 -3.26
CA ARG A 52 2.10 -8.51 -2.00
C ARG A 52 3.51 -7.93 -1.95
N GLY A 53 4.28 -8.06 -3.03
CA GLY A 53 5.62 -7.48 -3.10
C GLY A 53 5.64 -5.95 -2.91
N VAL A 54 4.69 -5.24 -3.54
CA VAL A 54 4.56 -3.78 -3.37
C VAL A 54 4.11 -3.41 -1.95
N LEU A 55 3.18 -4.17 -1.37
CA LEU A 55 2.72 -3.96 0.01
C LEU A 55 3.88 -4.09 1.01
N ASP A 56 4.70 -5.13 0.87
CA ASP A 56 5.86 -5.37 1.73
C ASP A 56 6.86 -4.21 1.63
N GLN A 57 7.15 -3.75 0.41
CA GLN A 57 7.99 -2.57 0.18
C GLN A 57 7.40 -1.30 0.82
N ARG A 58 6.09 -1.04 0.66
CA ARG A 58 5.40 0.12 1.23
C ARG A 58 5.40 0.08 2.77
N ILE A 59 5.26 -1.11 3.37
CA ILE A 59 5.40 -1.30 4.82
C ILE A 59 6.82 -0.97 5.26
N GLY A 60 7.83 -1.52 4.57
CA GLY A 60 9.24 -1.20 4.84
C GLY A 60 9.50 0.31 4.76
N GLN A 61 9.01 0.96 3.72
CA GLN A 61 9.17 2.41 3.53
C GLN A 61 8.41 3.23 4.58
N THR A 62 7.28 2.75 5.10
CA THR A 62 6.58 3.41 6.20
C THR A 62 7.42 3.38 7.47
N ASN A 63 8.10 2.27 7.75
CA ASN A 63 9.01 2.16 8.88
C ASN A 63 10.23 3.09 8.71
N GLU A 64 10.77 3.17 7.49
CA GLU A 64 11.86 4.11 7.17
C GLU A 64 11.43 5.57 7.43
N VAL A 65 10.25 5.99 6.99
CA VAL A 65 9.72 7.33 7.27
C VAL A 65 9.62 7.61 8.77
N ASN A 66 9.15 6.64 9.57
CA ASN A 66 9.07 6.81 11.03
C ASN A 66 10.46 6.94 11.69
N PHE A 67 11.44 6.18 11.17
CA PHE A 67 12.83 6.31 11.59
C PHE A 67 13.39 7.69 11.25
N ARG A 68 13.26 8.15 10.00
CA ARG A 68 13.71 9.48 9.56
C ARG A 68 13.02 10.62 10.29
N GLN A 69 11.73 10.48 10.59
CA GLN A 69 10.99 11.43 11.44
C GLN A 69 11.64 11.56 12.82
N SER A 70 12.09 10.43 13.40
CA SER A 70 12.75 10.42 14.71
C SER A 70 14.13 11.07 14.66
N GLU A 71 14.91 10.83 13.60
CA GLU A 71 16.19 11.50 13.36
C GLU A 71 16.02 13.02 13.20
N LEU A 72 15.07 13.45 12.36
CA LEU A 72 14.74 14.86 12.17
C LEU A 72 14.30 15.53 13.47
N ALA A 73 13.45 14.86 14.26
CA ALA A 73 13.03 15.37 15.56
C ALA A 73 14.20 15.53 16.53
N SER A 74 15.17 14.61 16.49
CA SER A 74 16.40 14.71 17.29
C SER A 74 17.24 15.92 16.87
N ALA A 75 17.48 16.07 15.57
CA ALA A 75 18.24 17.19 15.03
C ALA A 75 17.56 18.55 15.36
N LEU A 76 16.23 18.63 15.27
CA LEU A 76 15.46 19.82 15.65
C LEU A 76 15.54 20.14 17.14
N ARG A 77 15.59 19.14 18.02
CA ARG A 77 15.78 19.37 19.47
C ARG A 77 17.15 19.97 19.76
N GLU A 78 18.19 19.45 19.12
CA GLU A 78 19.54 19.97 19.27
C GLU A 78 19.66 21.39 18.72
N LEU A 79 19.08 21.65 17.54
CA LEU A 79 19.00 22.99 16.97
C LEU A 79 18.29 23.96 17.92
N ASN A 80 17.15 23.58 18.48
CA ASN A 80 16.42 24.39 19.45
C ASN A 80 17.26 24.71 20.70
N LEU A 81 18.01 23.74 21.23
CA LEU A 81 18.93 24.01 22.35
C LEU A 81 19.97 25.07 21.98
N ARG A 82 20.57 24.97 20.78
CA ARG A 82 21.57 25.94 20.31
C ARG A 82 20.98 27.34 20.13
N VAL A 83 19.77 27.44 19.57
CA VAL A 83 19.04 28.71 19.42
C VAL A 83 18.66 29.29 20.78
N THR A 84 18.20 28.46 21.72
CA THR A 84 17.86 28.87 23.10
C THR A 84 19.08 29.46 23.81
N LEU A 85 20.27 28.91 23.59
CA LEU A 85 21.52 29.46 24.15
C LEU A 85 21.91 30.83 23.55
N LYS A 86 21.49 31.13 22.31
CA LYS A 86 21.75 32.43 21.66
C LYS A 86 20.86 33.57 22.16
N VAL A 87 19.75 33.23 22.81
CA VAL A 87 18.82 34.18 23.44
C VAL A 87 18.92 34.13 24.97
N ASP A 88 20.06 33.70 25.52
CA ASP A 88 20.30 33.60 26.96
C ASP A 88 19.22 32.81 27.73
N ARG A 89 18.62 31.81 27.06
CA ARG A 89 17.51 30.98 27.55
C ARG A 89 16.18 31.71 27.76
N ASP A 90 16.03 32.92 27.22
CA ASP A 90 14.76 33.65 27.20
C ASP A 90 13.88 33.20 26.02
N LEU A 91 12.93 32.30 26.30
CA LEU A 91 11.95 31.82 25.30
C LEU A 91 10.88 32.87 24.94
N THR A 92 10.88 34.02 25.63
CA THR A 92 10.01 35.16 25.30
C THR A 92 10.67 36.14 24.34
N ASP A 93 11.98 35.98 24.08
CA ASP A 93 12.74 36.79 23.13
C ASP A 93 12.07 36.75 21.74
N PRO A 94 11.79 37.90 21.10
CA PRO A 94 11.20 37.96 19.77
C PRO A 94 11.97 37.15 18.72
N ARG A 95 13.30 37.08 18.83
CA ARG A 95 14.16 36.31 17.92
C ARG A 95 13.92 34.81 18.07
N TYR A 96 13.76 34.33 19.30
CA TYR A 96 13.41 32.93 19.55
C TYR A 96 12.03 32.60 18.99
N ARG A 97 11.03 33.44 19.30
CA ARG A 97 9.64 33.23 18.88
C ARG A 97 9.44 33.31 17.36
N ALA A 98 10.29 34.07 16.67
CA ALA A 98 10.30 34.11 15.21
C ALA A 98 10.65 32.73 14.62
N VAL A 99 11.61 32.02 15.23
CA VAL A 99 12.04 30.69 14.77
C VAL A 99 11.11 29.59 15.29
N PHE A 100 10.74 29.63 16.57
CA PHE A 100 9.97 28.60 17.24
C PHE A 100 8.73 29.21 17.92
N VAL A 101 7.55 28.99 17.31
CA VAL A 101 6.26 29.41 17.90
C VAL A 101 5.92 28.58 19.16
N LYS A 102 6.34 27.31 19.18
CA LYS A 102 6.27 26.37 20.30
C LYS A 102 7.54 25.54 20.33
N THR A 103 7.78 24.82 21.43
CA THR A 103 8.92 23.91 21.46
C THR A 103 8.76 22.81 20.39
N PRO A 104 9.85 22.39 19.71
CA PRO A 104 9.76 21.35 18.68
C PRO A 104 9.10 20.05 19.19
N ASN A 105 9.29 19.72 20.46
CA ASN A 105 8.66 18.54 21.07
C ASN A 105 7.12 18.60 21.08
N GLU A 106 6.56 19.77 21.33
CA GLU A 106 5.11 19.98 21.33
C GLU A 106 4.57 20.06 19.90
N ALA A 107 5.31 20.71 19.01
CA ALA A 107 4.94 20.86 17.61
C ALA A 107 4.87 19.50 16.88
N ILE A 108 5.96 18.73 16.94
CA ILE A 108 6.15 17.53 16.11
C ILE A 108 5.18 16.40 16.47
N ARG A 109 4.75 16.28 17.74
CA ARG A 109 3.85 15.19 18.19
C ARG A 109 2.51 15.12 17.48
N THR A 110 2.05 16.24 16.92
CA THR A 110 0.72 16.36 16.31
C THR A 110 0.76 16.60 14.81
N MET A 111 1.95 16.78 14.25
CA MET A 111 2.12 17.11 12.85
C MET A 111 2.05 15.87 11.96
N THR A 112 1.32 16.02 10.86
CA THR A 112 1.48 15.15 9.69
C THR A 112 2.86 15.35 9.04
N ASN A 113 3.25 14.44 8.15
CA ASN A 113 4.55 14.51 7.49
C ASN A 113 4.76 15.83 6.71
N ASP A 114 3.74 16.28 5.98
CA ASP A 114 3.78 17.51 5.19
C ASP A 114 3.85 18.76 6.07
N GLU A 115 3.21 18.72 7.24
CA GLU A 115 3.30 19.80 8.23
C GLU A 115 4.69 19.86 8.86
N LEU A 116 5.27 18.69 9.17
CA LEU A 116 6.63 18.60 9.71
C LEU A 116 7.68 19.13 8.73
N SER A 117 7.59 18.73 7.46
CA SER A 117 8.52 19.19 6.41
C SER A 117 8.42 20.71 6.24
N ARG A 118 7.20 21.25 6.05
CA ARG A 118 6.97 22.71 5.93
C ARG A 118 7.42 23.49 7.16
N TYR A 119 7.13 22.97 8.36
CA TYR A 119 7.58 23.56 9.61
C TYR A 119 9.12 23.66 9.67
N THR A 120 9.81 22.56 9.33
CA THR A 120 11.27 22.51 9.36
C THR A 120 11.88 23.45 8.33
N HIS A 121 11.34 23.51 7.11
CA HIS A 121 11.74 24.51 6.12
C HIS A 121 11.58 25.94 6.64
N GLY A 122 10.46 26.24 7.30
CA GLY A 122 10.22 27.55 7.93
C GLY A 122 11.26 27.89 8.99
N VAL A 123 11.59 26.93 9.88
CA VAL A 123 12.65 27.09 10.90
C VAL A 123 14.00 27.41 10.25
N LEU A 124 14.41 26.62 9.25
CA LEU A 124 15.68 26.82 8.54
C LEU A 124 15.74 28.16 7.80
N ALA A 125 14.65 28.55 7.13
CA ALA A 125 14.54 29.82 6.43
C ALA A 125 14.62 31.01 7.41
N GLN A 126 13.94 30.93 8.54
CA GLN A 126 13.98 31.99 9.55
C GLN A 126 15.37 32.13 10.19
N LEU A 127 16.05 31.02 10.45
CA LEU A 127 17.42 31.04 10.95
C LEU A 127 18.40 31.65 9.96
N ALA A 128 18.22 31.40 8.65
CA ALA A 128 19.04 32.00 7.61
C ALA A 128 18.79 33.52 7.47
N ALA A 129 17.56 33.97 7.74
CA ALA A 129 17.17 35.37 7.65
C ALA A 129 17.59 36.23 8.86
N GLU A 130 17.89 35.61 10.01
CA GLU A 130 18.19 36.30 11.26
C GLU A 130 19.72 36.31 11.54
N PRO A 131 20.40 37.46 11.37
CA PRO A 131 21.87 37.54 11.51
C PRO A 131 22.38 37.11 12.89
N SER A 132 21.59 37.27 13.95
CA SER A 132 22.00 36.84 15.30
C SER A 132 22.14 35.31 15.45
N PHE A 133 21.60 34.54 14.51
CA PHE A 133 21.73 33.08 14.46
C PHE A 133 22.70 32.58 13.40
N ALA A 134 23.47 33.45 12.73
CA ALA A 134 24.39 33.05 11.64
C ALA A 134 25.43 31.99 12.04
N SER A 135 25.78 31.88 13.33
CA SER A 135 26.72 30.88 13.83
C SER A 135 26.05 29.56 14.29
N VAL A 136 24.72 29.43 14.18
CA VAL A 136 24.00 28.23 14.58
C VAL A 136 24.12 27.21 13.43
N PRO A 137 24.70 26.02 13.65
CA PRO A 137 24.85 25.04 12.58
C PRO A 137 23.48 24.43 12.24
N THR A 138 23.12 24.47 10.95
CA THR A 138 21.84 23.98 10.42
C THR A 138 21.97 22.78 9.49
N ALA A 139 23.19 22.43 9.06
CA ALA A 139 23.45 21.38 8.06
C ALA A 139 22.82 20.04 8.45
N GLU A 140 22.99 19.60 9.70
CA GLU A 140 22.44 18.33 10.19
C GLU A 140 20.91 18.26 10.11
N VAL A 141 20.22 19.38 10.37
CA VAL A 141 18.76 19.45 10.24
C VAL A 141 18.35 19.46 8.77
N ALA A 142 19.10 20.15 7.90
CA ALA A 142 18.85 20.16 6.47
C ALA A 142 19.04 18.77 5.85
N ASP A 143 20.10 18.04 6.24
CA ASP A 143 20.37 16.68 5.79
C ASP A 143 19.30 15.71 6.30
N ALA A 144 18.90 15.82 7.57
CA ALA A 144 17.82 14.99 8.13
C ALA A 144 16.47 15.27 7.44
N LEU A 145 16.18 16.53 7.11
CA LEU A 145 14.97 16.92 6.38
C LEU A 145 14.97 16.34 4.96
N ALA A 146 16.09 16.47 4.23
CA ALA A 146 16.22 15.91 2.89
C ALA A 146 15.98 14.39 2.87
N ASN A 147 16.61 13.65 3.80
CA ASN A 147 16.41 12.20 3.93
C ASN A 147 14.95 11.85 4.29
N PHE A 148 14.30 12.66 5.13
CA PHE A 148 12.90 12.47 5.50
C PHE A 148 11.96 12.71 4.31
N ASP A 149 12.19 13.76 3.54
CA ASP A 149 11.39 14.10 2.36
C ASP A 149 11.56 13.05 1.26
N ASP A 150 12.80 12.59 1.01
CA ASP A 150 13.09 11.49 0.07
C ASP A 150 12.37 10.20 0.47
N ALA A 151 12.36 9.88 1.77
CA ALA A 151 11.65 8.72 2.28
C ALA A 151 10.13 8.86 2.10
N CYS A 152 9.58 10.06 2.28
CA CYS A 152 8.17 10.34 2.04
C CYS A 152 7.80 10.21 0.56
N ALA A 153 8.58 10.81 -0.34
CA ALA A 153 8.38 10.74 -1.79
C ALA A 153 8.44 9.29 -2.32
N THR A 154 9.37 8.50 -1.80
CA THR A 154 9.46 7.07 -2.12
C THR A 154 8.20 6.32 -1.68
N ARG A 155 7.67 6.63 -0.49
CA ARG A 155 6.43 6.02 0.03
C ARG A 155 5.22 6.38 -0.83
N GLU A 156 5.12 7.62 -1.28
CA GLU A 156 4.05 8.06 -2.19
C GLU A 156 4.08 7.33 -3.52
N THR A 157 5.27 7.13 -4.08
CA THR A 157 5.47 6.33 -5.29
C THR A 157 4.97 4.90 -5.08
N LEU A 158 5.26 4.30 -3.91
CA LEU A 158 4.77 2.96 -3.56
C LEU A 158 3.25 2.90 -3.38
N TYR A 159 2.60 3.95 -2.85
CA TYR A 159 1.13 4.02 -2.80
C TYR A 159 0.50 4.02 -4.20
N ALA A 160 1.09 4.75 -5.15
CA ALA A 160 0.63 4.75 -6.53
C ALA A 160 0.78 3.35 -7.18
N GLN A 161 1.92 2.69 -6.95
CA GLN A 161 2.17 1.32 -7.42
C GLN A 161 1.21 0.32 -6.77
N GLU A 162 0.92 0.46 -5.48
CA GLU A 162 -0.02 -0.40 -4.76
C GLU A 162 -1.43 -0.25 -5.35
N SER A 163 -1.88 0.99 -5.59
CA SER A 163 -3.17 1.28 -6.22
C SER A 163 -3.29 0.62 -7.60
N ALA A 164 -2.26 0.75 -8.44
CA ALA A 164 -2.20 0.10 -9.74
C ALA A 164 -2.25 -1.44 -9.62
N ALA A 165 -1.49 -2.02 -8.67
CA ALA A 165 -1.48 -3.47 -8.43
C ALA A 165 -2.83 -3.98 -7.90
N ARG A 166 -3.53 -3.23 -7.04
CA ARG A 166 -4.90 -3.54 -6.61
C ARG A 166 -5.86 -3.57 -7.80
N GLY A 167 -5.75 -2.59 -8.71
CA GLY A 167 -6.52 -2.55 -9.94
C GLY A 167 -6.26 -3.76 -10.86
N ALA A 168 -5.00 -4.18 -10.99
CA ALA A 168 -4.62 -5.36 -11.76
C ALA A 168 -5.18 -6.66 -11.16
N VAL A 169 -5.08 -6.84 -9.85
CA VAL A 169 -5.68 -8.00 -9.13
C VAL A 169 -7.19 -8.02 -9.31
N HIS A 170 -7.86 -6.87 -9.16
CA HIS A 170 -9.30 -6.77 -9.36
C HIS A 170 -9.71 -7.18 -10.78
N SER A 171 -9.00 -6.68 -11.80
CA SER A 171 -9.26 -6.99 -13.20
C SER A 171 -9.02 -8.46 -13.54
N ALA A 172 -7.92 -9.05 -13.05
CA ALA A 172 -7.62 -10.46 -13.21
C ALA A 172 -8.68 -11.35 -12.53
N ARG A 173 -9.14 -10.95 -11.34
CA ARG A 173 -10.21 -11.65 -10.61
C ARG A 173 -11.52 -11.63 -11.39
N LEU A 174 -11.97 -10.48 -11.88
CA LEU A 174 -13.18 -10.38 -12.69
C LEU A 174 -13.09 -11.22 -13.97
N SER A 175 -11.93 -11.21 -14.62
CA SER A 175 -11.66 -12.03 -15.81
C SER A 175 -11.80 -13.53 -15.50
N LEU A 176 -11.21 -14.00 -14.39
CA LEU A 176 -11.34 -15.40 -13.96
C LEU A 176 -12.79 -15.77 -13.57
N ILE A 177 -13.51 -14.87 -12.89
CA ILE A 177 -14.93 -15.05 -12.59
C ILE A 177 -15.73 -15.23 -13.89
N GLN A 178 -15.46 -14.42 -14.91
CA GLN A 178 -16.12 -14.53 -16.21
C GLN A 178 -15.81 -15.88 -16.89
N ILE A 179 -14.54 -16.32 -16.87
CA ILE A 179 -14.13 -17.63 -17.41
C ILE A 179 -14.89 -18.76 -16.71
N ILE A 180 -14.94 -18.75 -15.37
CA ILE A 180 -15.66 -19.76 -14.58
C ILE A 180 -17.16 -19.74 -14.89
N ASN A 181 -17.77 -18.56 -14.96
CA ASN A 181 -19.20 -18.42 -15.25
C ASN A 181 -19.56 -18.88 -16.67
N LEU A 182 -18.66 -18.68 -17.64
CA LEU A 182 -18.81 -19.15 -19.03
C LEU A 182 -18.46 -20.64 -19.20
N ALA A 183 -17.75 -21.24 -18.26
CA ALA A 183 -17.46 -22.67 -18.29
C ALA A 183 -18.75 -23.52 -18.20
N PHE A 184 -19.76 -23.07 -17.46
CA PHE A 184 -21.03 -23.81 -17.31
C PHE A 184 -21.75 -24.02 -18.65
N PRO A 185 -22.09 -22.98 -19.43
CA PRO A 185 -22.71 -23.17 -20.74
C PRO A 185 -21.79 -23.94 -21.71
N ARG A 186 -20.47 -23.71 -21.70
CA ARG A 186 -19.52 -24.44 -22.56
C ARG A 186 -19.52 -25.95 -22.27
N LEU A 187 -19.46 -26.33 -20.99
CA LEU A 187 -19.52 -27.73 -20.57
C LEU A 187 -20.89 -28.36 -20.84
N THR A 188 -21.97 -27.56 -20.82
CA THR A 188 -23.31 -28.03 -21.24
C THR A 188 -23.36 -28.36 -22.73
N VAL A 189 -22.68 -27.58 -23.58
CA VAL A 189 -22.56 -27.89 -25.02
C VAL A 189 -21.70 -29.13 -25.26
N ILE A 190 -20.61 -29.31 -24.51
CA ILE A 190 -19.74 -30.49 -24.60
C ILE A 190 -20.47 -31.75 -24.11
N TYR A 191 -21.28 -31.65 -23.06
CA TYR A 191 -21.98 -32.77 -22.43
C TYR A 191 -23.51 -32.60 -22.43
N PRO A 192 -24.18 -32.55 -23.60
CA PRO A 192 -25.58 -32.13 -23.71
C PRO A 192 -26.58 -33.06 -23.02
N LYS A 193 -26.23 -34.34 -22.85
CA LYS A 193 -27.08 -35.35 -22.19
C LYS A 193 -26.71 -35.59 -20.72
N GLN A 194 -25.68 -34.94 -20.18
CA GLN A 194 -25.12 -35.26 -18.86
C GLN A 194 -25.22 -34.05 -17.91
N LYS A 195 -26.42 -33.52 -17.69
CA LYS A 195 -26.65 -32.35 -16.83
C LYS A 195 -26.06 -32.50 -15.43
N ALA A 196 -26.27 -33.65 -14.78
CA ALA A 196 -25.74 -33.91 -13.44
C ALA A 196 -24.20 -33.92 -13.42
N LEU A 197 -23.56 -34.37 -14.50
CA LEU A 197 -22.12 -34.28 -14.63
C LEU A 197 -21.66 -32.81 -14.68
N VAL A 198 -22.29 -32.00 -15.54
CA VAL A 198 -21.92 -30.58 -15.70
C VAL A 198 -22.06 -29.85 -14.37
N GLU A 199 -23.15 -30.07 -13.64
CA GLU A 199 -23.34 -29.49 -12.31
C GLU A 199 -22.27 -29.94 -11.30
N SER A 200 -21.80 -31.18 -11.42
CA SER A 200 -20.77 -31.70 -10.52
C SER A 200 -19.40 -31.05 -10.73
N PHE A 201 -19.12 -30.36 -11.84
CA PHE A 201 -17.83 -29.67 -12.03
C PHE A 201 -17.65 -28.41 -11.18
N PHE A 202 -18.73 -27.85 -10.65
CA PHE A 202 -18.67 -26.54 -10.00
C PHE A 202 -18.77 -26.67 -8.48
N TYR A 203 -18.13 -25.72 -7.82
CA TYR A 203 -18.21 -25.59 -6.37
C TYR A 203 -19.61 -25.11 -5.96
N LYS A 204 -20.23 -25.80 -5.01
CA LYS A 204 -21.47 -25.37 -4.36
C LYS A 204 -21.08 -24.93 -2.94
N PRO A 205 -20.99 -23.61 -2.65
CA PRO A 205 -20.67 -23.16 -1.30
C PRO A 205 -21.71 -23.68 -0.32
N ALA A 206 -21.28 -24.25 0.80
CA ALA A 206 -22.20 -24.55 1.89
C ALA A 206 -22.71 -23.23 2.49
N LYS A 207 -23.90 -23.23 3.10
CA LYS A 207 -24.38 -22.06 3.88
C LYS A 207 -23.43 -21.90 5.08
N GLY A 208 -22.41 -21.06 4.94
CA GLY A 208 -21.37 -20.83 5.96
C GLY A 208 -20.03 -20.38 5.38
N ASP A 209 -19.69 -20.79 4.15
CA ASP A 209 -18.35 -20.59 3.56
C ASP A 209 -18.17 -19.24 2.83
N LEU A 210 -19.10 -18.29 3.01
CA LEU A 210 -19.11 -16.99 2.31
C LEU A 210 -18.87 -15.79 3.25
N VAL A 211 -18.43 -16.03 4.48
CA VAL A 211 -18.13 -14.97 5.45
C VAL A 211 -16.63 -14.94 5.73
N ASP A 212 -16.06 -13.75 5.51
CA ASP A 212 -14.70 -13.24 5.68
C ASP A 212 -13.62 -13.61 4.64
#